data_AF-A0AAF0UAR1-F1
#
_entry.id   AF-A0AAF0UAR1-F1
#
_cell.length_a   1.000
_cell.length_b   1.000
_cell.length_c   1.000
_cell.angle_alpha   90.00
_cell.angle_beta   90.00
_cell.angle_gamma   90.00
#
_symmetry.space_group_name_H-M   'P 1'
#
loop_
_entity.id
_entity.type
_entity.pdbx_description
1 polymer ?
#
loop_
_entity_poly.entity_id
_entity_poly.type
_entity_poly.pdbx_seq_one_letter_code
_entity_poly.pdbx_strand_id
1 'polypeptide(L)'
;MDTPGTYVCHDQEEPIASNLLPSMLSQIPVIDMELLLANDHSQLDKLHLACKDWGFFQMMNHGVSCSLIEKMKLEVQRFFNLPMEEKKKFGQIEGSMEGYGQILVSCDEQNINSWIGKLYMVTLPIHLRKPQLFPNLPLSLRYTSLFSLNDNNCMDELLV
;
A
#
# COMPACT_ATOMS: atom_id res chain seq x y z
N MET A 1 -25.64 2.39 -17.14
CA MET A 1 -25.34 1.00 -16.73
C MET A 1 -25.27 1.02 -15.23
N ASP A 2 -26.08 0.19 -14.58
CA ASP A 2 -26.14 0.12 -13.12
C ASP A 2 -25.00 -0.74 -12.57
N THR A 3 -24.51 -0.43 -11.37
CA THR A 3 -23.46 -1.20 -10.70
C THR A 3 -23.98 -2.59 -10.35
N PRO A 4 -23.25 -3.69 -10.66
CA PRO A 4 -23.68 -5.02 -10.28
C PRO A 4 -23.80 -5.16 -8.76
N GLY A 5 -24.83 -5.87 -8.29
CA GLY A 5 -25.10 -6.04 -6.85
C GLY A 5 -23.96 -6.67 -6.05
N THR A 6 -23.05 -7.41 -6.71
CA THR A 6 -21.85 -7.99 -6.07
C THR A 6 -20.81 -6.96 -5.61
N TYR A 7 -20.97 -5.68 -5.94
CA TYR A 7 -20.12 -4.57 -5.50
C TYR A 7 -20.83 -3.59 -4.56
N VAL A 8 -22.10 -3.86 -4.21
CA VAL A 8 -22.92 -2.95 -3.39
C VAL A 8 -22.93 -3.47 -1.96
N CYS A 9 -22.44 -2.64 -1.02
CA CYS A 9 -22.65 -2.84 0.41
C CYS A 9 -23.93 -2.09 0.80
N HIS A 10 -24.89 -2.77 1.42
CA HIS A 10 -26.20 -2.20 1.72
C HIS A 10 -26.22 -1.43 3.06
N ASP A 11 -25.30 -1.71 3.98
CA ASP A 11 -25.16 -1.00 5.26
C ASP A 11 -24.12 0.12 5.21
N GLN A 12 -24.07 0.88 4.10
CA GLN A 12 -23.27 2.10 4.10
C GLN A 12 -23.88 3.09 5.11
N GLU A 13 -23.27 3.20 6.29
CA GLU A 13 -23.36 4.44 7.08
C GLU A 13 -23.05 5.61 6.14
N GLU A 14 -23.75 6.74 6.30
CA GLU A 14 -23.51 7.91 5.45
C GLU A 14 -22.00 8.17 5.36
N PRO A 15 -21.45 8.41 4.16
CA PRO A 15 -20.01 8.51 3.99
C PRO A 15 -19.48 9.59 4.91
N ILE A 16 -18.67 9.22 5.91
CA ILE A 16 -18.02 10.15 6.85
C ILE A 16 -17.31 11.29 6.08
N ALA A 17 -16.87 11.00 4.85
CA ALA A 17 -16.21 11.92 3.94
C ALA A 17 -17.06 13.08 3.42
N SER A 18 -18.40 13.00 3.39
CA SER A 18 -19.23 14.10 2.88
C SER A 18 -19.20 15.34 3.78
N ASN A 19 -18.77 15.18 5.05
CA ASN A 19 -18.74 16.24 6.06
C ASN A 19 -17.32 16.58 6.57
N LEU A 20 -16.25 15.97 6.03
CA LEU A 20 -14.89 16.29 6.45
C LEU A 20 -14.43 17.65 5.88
N LEU A 21 -14.38 18.66 6.75
CA LEU A 21 -13.81 19.97 6.43
C LEU A 21 -12.31 19.79 6.09
N PRO A 22 -11.74 20.49 5.08
CA PRO A 22 -10.30 20.40 4.74
C PRO A 22 -9.35 20.65 5.93
N SER A 23 -9.83 21.36 6.96
CA SER A 23 -9.10 21.57 8.22
C SER A 23 -8.87 20.29 9.03
N MET A 24 -9.68 19.24 8.85
CA MET A 24 -9.52 17.95 9.52
C MET A 24 -8.38 17.13 8.88
N LEU A 25 -8.17 17.24 7.56
CA LEU A 25 -7.04 16.60 6.87
C LEU A 25 -5.70 17.27 7.22
N SER A 26 -5.72 18.56 7.57
CA SER A 26 -4.53 19.30 8.02
C SER A 26 -4.05 18.88 9.41
N GLN A 27 -4.76 17.98 10.09
CA GLN A 27 -4.43 17.51 11.44
C GLN A 27 -3.63 16.20 11.44
N ILE A 28 -3.50 15.51 10.30
CA ILE A 28 -2.73 14.26 10.24
C ILE A 28 -1.27 14.56 10.59
N PRO A 29 -0.71 13.93 11.64
CA PRO A 29 0.66 14.18 12.04
C PRO A 29 1.65 13.89 10.91
N VAL A 30 2.61 14.79 10.71
CA VAL A 30 3.73 14.61 9.76
C VAL A 30 5.02 14.45 10.56
N ILE A 31 5.70 13.31 10.42
CA ILE A 31 6.96 13.00 11.09
C ILE A 31 8.12 13.27 10.13
N ASP A 32 9.09 14.05 10.59
CA ASP A 32 10.34 14.26 9.86
C ASP A 32 11.36 13.20 10.28
N MET A 33 11.70 12.30 9.36
CA MET A 33 12.56 11.17 9.68
C MET A 33 14.02 11.56 9.88
N GLU A 34 14.50 12.59 9.17
CA GLU A 34 15.89 13.05 9.32
C GLU A 34 16.12 13.64 10.71
N LEU A 35 15.16 14.42 11.21
CA LEU A 35 15.18 14.95 12.57
C LEU A 35 15.02 13.86 13.63
N LEU A 36 14.17 12.85 13.36
CA LEU A 36 14.03 11.70 14.26
C LEU A 36 15.35 10.94 14.41
N LEU A 37 16.06 10.69 13.31
CA LEU A 37 17.38 10.04 13.31
C LEU A 37 18.48 10.91 13.92
N ALA A 38 18.33 12.23 13.86
CA ALA A 38 19.19 13.17 14.58
C ALA A 38 18.89 13.20 16.11
N ASN A 39 18.01 12.32 16.59
CA ASN A 39 17.62 12.17 17.99
C ASN A 39 16.93 13.43 18.56
N ASP A 40 16.15 14.13 17.72
CA ASP A 40 15.29 15.23 18.13
C ASP A 40 14.09 14.69 18.94
N HIS A 41 14.10 14.96 20.25
CA HIS A 41 13.06 14.55 21.17
C HIS A 41 11.65 15.05 20.78
N SER A 42 11.55 16.19 20.10
CA SER A 42 10.25 16.71 19.65
C SER A 42 9.62 15.84 18.57
N GLN A 43 10.42 15.24 17.67
CA GLN A 43 9.90 14.31 16.68
C GLN A 43 9.53 12.97 17.29
N LEU A 44 10.31 12.50 18.28
CA LEU A 44 10.01 11.27 19.00
C LEU A 44 8.68 11.38 19.77
N ASP A 45 8.48 12.48 20.49
CA ASP A 45 7.22 12.76 21.19
C ASP A 45 6.04 12.86 20.20
N LYS A 46 6.26 13.51 19.05
CA LYS A 46 5.26 13.62 17.99
C LYS A 46 4.90 12.25 17.39
N LEU A 47 5.89 11.39 17.17
CA LEU A 47 5.67 10.02 16.69
C LEU A 47 4.88 9.21 17.73
N HIS A 48 5.25 9.30 19.01
CA HIS A 48 4.52 8.62 20.09
C HIS A 48 3.05 9.04 20.13
N LEU A 49 2.77 10.36 20.10
CA LEU A 49 1.42 10.89 20.09
C LEU A 49 0.65 10.50 18.82
N ALA A 50 1.29 10.50 17.66
CA ALA A 50 0.67 10.06 16.41
C ALA A 50 0.26 8.58 16.49
N CYS A 51 1.14 7.70 16.96
CA CYS A 51 0.83 6.28 17.14
C CYS A 51 -0.31 6.07 18.16
N LYS A 52 -0.32 6.82 19.25
CA LYS A 52 -1.29 6.68 20.35
C LYS A 52 -2.67 7.24 19.99
N ASP A 53 -2.72 8.45 19.46
CA ASP A 53 -3.95 9.22 19.33
C ASP A 53 -4.57 9.07 17.92
N TRP A 54 -3.75 8.82 16.90
CA TRP A 54 -4.20 8.68 15.50
C TRP A 54 -4.13 7.25 14.98
N GLY A 55 -3.08 6.50 15.34
CA GLY A 55 -2.80 5.18 14.75
C GLY A 55 -2.28 5.24 13.30
N PHE A 56 -2.10 6.44 12.74
CA PHE A 56 -1.47 6.67 11.43
C PHE A 56 -0.84 8.08 11.37
N PHE A 57 0.13 8.24 10.47
CA PHE A 57 0.83 9.50 10.24
C PHE A 57 1.41 9.53 8.83
N GLN A 58 1.79 10.73 8.38
CA GLN A 58 2.61 10.92 7.19
C GLN A 58 4.07 11.02 7.59
N MET A 59 4.97 10.62 6.70
CA MET A 59 6.40 10.75 6.91
C MET A 59 7.03 11.54 5.77
N MET A 60 7.98 12.40 6.11
CA MET A 60 8.83 13.14 5.16
C MET A 60 10.31 12.90 5.48
N ASN A 61 11.18 13.25 4.53
CA ASN A 61 12.63 13.06 4.63
C ASN A 61 13.05 11.61 4.99
N HIS A 62 12.26 10.63 4.55
CA HIS A 62 12.42 9.20 4.84
C HIS A 62 13.55 8.52 4.03
N GLY A 63 14.47 9.27 3.43
CA GLY A 63 15.62 8.75 2.67
C GLY A 63 15.32 8.15 1.28
N VAL A 64 14.08 7.70 1.01
CA VAL A 64 13.70 7.15 -0.30
C VAL A 64 13.62 8.25 -1.37
N SER A 65 14.36 8.08 -2.48
CA SER A 65 14.42 9.08 -3.54
C SER A 65 13.08 9.29 -4.26
N CYS A 66 12.72 10.56 -4.54
CA CYS A 66 11.50 10.91 -5.27
C CYS A 66 11.46 10.27 -6.67
N SER A 67 12.60 10.19 -7.36
CA SER A 67 12.69 9.56 -8.68
C SER A 67 12.39 8.06 -8.64
N LEU A 68 12.76 7.36 -7.56
CA LEU A 68 12.40 5.96 -7.36
C LEU A 68 10.88 5.80 -7.13
N ILE A 69 10.28 6.68 -6.31
CA ILE A 69 8.83 6.67 -6.07
C ILE A 69 8.05 6.92 -7.38
N GLU A 70 8.45 7.92 -8.16
CA GLU A 70 7.84 8.22 -9.47
C GLU A 70 7.97 7.06 -10.44
N LYS A 71 9.17 6.46 -10.52
CA LYS A 71 9.40 5.27 -11.34
C LYS A 71 8.53 4.10 -10.90
N MET A 72 8.39 3.86 -9.60
CA MET A 72 7.54 2.80 -9.07
C MET A 72 6.07 3.02 -9.47
N LYS A 73 5.55 4.25 -9.31
CA LYS A 73 4.19 4.61 -9.75
C LYS A 73 3.97 4.32 -11.24
N LEU A 74 4.93 4.70 -12.09
CA LEU A 74 4.88 4.47 -13.53
C LEU A 74 4.90 2.97 -13.88
N GLU A 75 5.77 2.18 -13.25
CA GLU A 75 5.86 0.74 -13.53
C GLU A 75 4.62 -0.02 -13.04
N VAL A 76 4.05 0.35 -11.90
CA VAL A 76 2.77 -0.21 -11.43
C VAL A 76 1.64 0.16 -12.40
N GLN A 77 1.56 1.41 -12.83
CA GLN A 77 0.56 1.84 -13.82
C GLN A 77 0.71 1.04 -15.13
N ARG A 78 1.93 0.86 -15.62
CA ARG A 78 2.21 0.04 -16.81
C ARG A 78 1.72 -1.39 -16.64
N PHE A 79 1.97 -2.00 -15.49
CA PHE A 79 1.47 -3.35 -15.19
C PHE A 79 -0.06 -3.43 -15.26
N PHE A 80 -0.77 -2.50 -14.64
CA PHE A 80 -2.24 -2.52 -14.65
C PHE A 80 -2.85 -2.20 -16.02
N ASN A 81 -2.12 -1.48 -16.88
CA ASN A 81 -2.47 -1.24 -18.27
C ASN A 81 -2.21 -2.42 -19.21
N LEU A 82 -1.54 -3.49 -18.75
CA LEU A 82 -1.37 -4.71 -19.55
C LEU A 82 -2.73 -5.37 -19.88
N PRO A 83 -2.82 -6.13 -20.99
CA PRO A 83 -3.97 -6.95 -21.28
C PRO A 83 -4.31 -7.90 -20.13
N MET A 84 -5.59 -8.24 -19.98
CA MET A 84 -6.04 -9.12 -18.90
C MET A 84 -5.32 -10.48 -18.91
N GLU A 85 -5.04 -11.04 -20.10
CA GLU A 85 -4.34 -12.32 -20.24
C GLU A 85 -2.90 -12.28 -19.71
N GLU A 86 -2.22 -11.12 -19.81
CA GLU A 86 -0.90 -10.94 -19.22
C GLU A 86 -0.98 -10.80 -17.69
N LYS A 87 -1.99 -10.09 -17.18
CA LYS A 87 -2.20 -9.93 -15.73
C LYS A 87 -2.61 -11.24 -15.06
N LYS A 88 -3.42 -12.07 -15.73
CA LYS A 88 -3.84 -13.39 -15.24
C LYS A 88 -2.68 -14.37 -15.05
N LYS A 89 -1.53 -14.17 -15.71
CA LYS A 89 -0.31 -14.96 -15.44
C LYS A 89 0.18 -14.82 -14.01
N PHE A 90 -0.18 -13.71 -13.35
CA PHE A 90 0.10 -13.46 -11.95
C PHE A 90 -1.07 -13.81 -11.04
N GLY A 91 -2.13 -14.45 -11.56
CA GLY A 91 -3.37 -14.71 -10.85
C GLY A 91 -3.16 -15.39 -9.49
N GLN A 92 -4.00 -15.03 -8.52
CA GLN A 92 -4.03 -15.72 -7.23
C GLN A 92 -4.31 -17.22 -7.44
N ILE A 93 -3.54 -18.05 -6.75
CA ILE A 93 -3.74 -19.50 -6.69
C ILE A 93 -4.65 -19.79 -5.49
N GLU A 94 -5.47 -20.84 -5.59
CA GLU A 94 -6.33 -21.29 -4.49
C GLU A 94 -5.53 -21.45 -3.19
N GLY A 95 -6.07 -20.90 -2.09
CA GLY A 95 -5.40 -20.88 -0.78
C GLY A 95 -4.27 -19.84 -0.63
N SER A 96 -4.01 -19.00 -1.64
CA SER A 96 -3.01 -17.92 -1.59
C SER A 96 -3.64 -16.54 -1.77
N MET A 97 -3.29 -15.60 -0.90
CA MET A 97 -3.63 -14.17 -1.08
C MET A 97 -2.68 -13.45 -2.03
N GLU A 98 -1.51 -14.05 -2.32
CA GLU A 98 -0.53 -13.51 -3.26
C GLU A 98 -0.93 -13.78 -4.71
N GLY A 99 -0.76 -12.76 -5.55
CA GLY A 99 -1.11 -12.74 -6.96
C GLY A 99 -1.96 -11.52 -7.33
N TYR A 100 -2.34 -11.47 -8.59
CA TYR A 100 -3.28 -10.55 -9.19
C TYR A 100 -4.71 -11.07 -8.98
N GLY A 101 -5.60 -10.21 -8.50
CA GLY A 101 -6.98 -10.56 -8.22
C GLY A 101 -7.81 -9.37 -7.78
N GLN A 102 -9.05 -9.64 -7.37
CA GLN A 102 -9.91 -8.66 -6.71
C GLN A 102 -9.81 -8.83 -5.19
N ILE A 103 -10.04 -7.74 -4.47
CA ILE A 103 -10.17 -7.80 -3.01
C ILE A 103 -11.62 -8.17 -2.70
N LEU A 104 -11.81 -9.23 -1.92
CA LEU A 104 -13.09 -9.52 -1.29
C LEU A 104 -13.18 -8.71 0.00
N VAL A 105 -14.28 -7.99 0.18
CA VAL A 105 -14.57 -7.19 1.37
C VAL A 105 -15.75 -7.85 2.06
N SER A 106 -15.62 -8.11 3.35
CA SER A 106 -16.74 -8.58 4.16
C SER A 106 -17.62 -7.38 4.54
N CYS A 107 -18.89 -7.42 4.14
CA CYS A 107 -19.96 -6.48 4.47
C CYS A 107 -21.15 -7.32 4.98
N ASP A 108 -21.55 -7.13 6.24
CA ASP A 108 -22.68 -7.80 6.90
C ASP A 108 -22.70 -9.32 6.74
N GLU A 109 -21.56 -9.94 7.08
CA GLU A 109 -21.35 -11.40 6.97
C GLU A 109 -21.32 -11.95 5.52
N GLN A 110 -21.45 -11.08 4.52
CA GLN A 110 -21.31 -11.41 3.09
C GLN A 110 -19.99 -10.91 2.54
N ASN A 111 -19.41 -11.65 1.59
CA ASN A 111 -18.24 -11.18 0.85
C ASN A 111 -18.69 -10.50 -0.45
N ILE A 112 -18.45 -9.19 -0.55
CA ILE A 112 -18.65 -8.40 -1.76
C ILE A 112 -17.32 -8.18 -2.48
N ASN A 113 -17.38 -7.99 -3.79
CA ASN A 113 -16.21 -7.63 -4.59
C ASN A 113 -15.89 -6.15 -4.39
N SER A 114 -14.62 -5.80 -4.18
CA SER A 114 -14.19 -4.42 -4.21
C SER A 114 -14.05 -3.91 -5.65
N TRP A 115 -14.19 -2.59 -5.83
CA TRP A 115 -13.87 -1.92 -7.09
C TRP A 115 -12.36 -1.74 -7.31
N ILE A 116 -11.52 -2.56 -6.69
CA ILE A 116 -10.06 -2.42 -6.68
C ILE A 116 -9.41 -3.70 -7.21
N GLY A 117 -8.64 -3.55 -8.29
CA GLY A 117 -7.69 -4.57 -8.73
C GLY A 117 -6.44 -4.57 -7.86
N LYS A 118 -6.03 -5.74 -7.37
CA LYS A 118 -4.89 -5.91 -6.47
C LYS A 118 -3.84 -6.79 -7.11
N LEU A 119 -2.58 -6.41 -6.99
CA LEU A 119 -1.42 -7.31 -7.12
C LEU A 119 -0.73 -7.31 -5.76
N TYR A 120 -0.63 -8.47 -5.12
CA TYR A 120 0.02 -8.61 -3.81
C TYR A 120 1.03 -9.74 -3.83
N MET A 121 2.16 -9.53 -3.16
CA MET A 121 3.23 -10.51 -3.10
C MET A 121 4.15 -10.22 -1.92
N VAL A 122 4.66 -11.28 -1.32
CA VAL A 122 5.71 -11.19 -0.31
C VAL A 122 7.04 -10.95 -1.01
N THR A 123 7.74 -9.91 -0.57
CA THR A 123 9.02 -9.48 -1.14
C THR A 123 10.21 -9.81 -0.25
N LEU A 124 10.01 -9.97 1.06
CA LEU A 124 11.04 -10.38 2.00
C LEU A 124 10.45 -11.30 3.09
N PRO A 125 11.27 -12.18 3.67
CA PRO A 125 12.60 -12.58 3.22
C PRO A 125 12.56 -13.35 1.88
N ILE A 126 13.71 -13.44 1.18
CA ILE A 126 13.79 -13.99 -0.19
C ILE A 126 13.20 -15.41 -0.29
N HIS A 127 13.39 -16.24 0.73
CA HIS A 127 12.93 -17.63 0.74
C HIS A 127 11.40 -17.78 0.81
N LEU A 128 10.65 -16.72 1.17
CA LEU A 128 9.19 -16.71 1.14
C LEU A 128 8.63 -16.24 -0.22
N ARG A 129 9.47 -15.72 -1.13
CA ARG A 129 9.01 -15.26 -2.44
C ARG A 129 8.47 -16.43 -3.26
N LYS A 130 7.25 -16.31 -3.74
CA LYS A 130 6.65 -17.28 -4.67
C LYS A 130 7.41 -17.28 -6.01
N PRO A 131 7.98 -18.42 -6.45
CA PRO A 131 8.77 -18.50 -7.69
C PRO A 131 8.00 -18.08 -8.94
N GLN A 132 6.68 -18.23 -8.93
CA GLN A 132 5.81 -17.88 -10.05
C GLN A 132 5.42 -16.40 -10.11
N LEU A 133 5.68 -15.61 -9.05
CA LEU A 133 5.29 -14.20 -8.99
C LEU A 133 6.49 -13.27 -9.20
N PHE A 134 7.39 -13.20 -8.22
CA PHE A 134 8.44 -12.17 -8.19
C PHE A 134 9.44 -12.24 -9.35
N PRO A 135 9.95 -13.42 -9.74
CA PRO A 135 10.85 -13.55 -10.89
C PRO A 135 10.18 -13.17 -12.22
N ASN A 136 8.86 -13.35 -12.34
CA ASN A 136 8.12 -13.15 -13.59
C ASN A 136 7.61 -11.71 -13.78
N LEU A 137 7.73 -10.84 -12.77
CA LEU A 137 7.39 -9.43 -12.92
C LEU A 137 8.15 -8.81 -14.10
N PRO A 138 7.55 -7.82 -14.80
CA PRO A 138 8.28 -7.00 -15.77
C PRO A 138 9.61 -6.54 -15.18
N LEU A 139 10.71 -6.71 -15.93
CA LEU A 139 12.06 -6.47 -15.40
C LEU A 139 12.21 -5.10 -14.75
N SER A 140 11.64 -4.06 -15.38
CA SER A 140 11.63 -2.69 -14.87
C SER A 140 10.94 -2.57 -13.52
N LEU A 141 9.78 -3.20 -13.35
CA LEU A 141 9.06 -3.24 -12.07
C LEU A 141 9.84 -4.05 -11.02
N ARG A 142 10.38 -5.22 -11.39
CA ARG A 142 11.16 -6.08 -10.50
C ARG A 142 12.40 -5.37 -9.94
N TYR A 143 13.17 -4.69 -10.80
CA TYR A 143 14.33 -3.92 -10.36
C TYR A 143 13.92 -2.79 -9.43
N THR A 144 12.91 -2.00 -9.81
CA THR A 144 12.43 -0.87 -9.01
C THR A 144 11.97 -1.32 -7.63
N SER A 145 11.27 -2.45 -7.53
CA SER A 145 10.88 -3.06 -6.25
C SER A 145 12.09 -3.50 -5.42
N LEU A 146 13.13 -4.07 -6.03
CA LEU A 146 14.34 -4.47 -5.29
C LEU A 146 15.11 -3.27 -4.72
N PHE A 147 15.21 -2.17 -5.48
CA PHE A 147 15.82 -0.93 -4.98
C PHE A 147 15.04 -0.36 -3.79
N SER A 148 13.72 -0.32 -3.89
CA SER A 148 12.86 0.13 -2.77
C SER A 148 13.03 -0.73 -1.51
N LEU A 149 13.24 -2.05 -1.66
CA LEU A 149 13.43 -2.96 -0.52
C LEU A 149 14.80 -2.82 0.15
N ASN A 150 15.81 -2.38 -0.60
CA ASN A 150 17.13 -2.11 -0.04
C ASN A 150 17.19 -0.74 0.62
N ASP A 151 16.33 0.21 0.20
CA ASP A 151 16.16 1.53 0.81
C ASP A 151 15.20 1.50 2.03
N ASN A 152 14.67 0.32 2.42
CA ASN A 152 13.68 0.15 3.49
C ASN A 152 14.20 0.37 4.93
N ASN A 153 15.31 1.11 5.12
CA ASN A 153 15.83 1.44 6.45
C ASN A 153 14.77 2.10 7.34
N CYS A 154 13.85 2.86 6.73
CA CYS A 154 12.78 3.58 7.40
C CYS A 154 11.86 2.68 8.27
N MET A 155 11.47 1.49 7.80
CA MET A 155 10.56 0.63 8.57
C MET A 155 11.27 -0.06 9.73
N ASP A 156 12.53 -0.45 9.55
CA ASP A 156 13.33 -1.06 10.61
C ASP A 156 13.68 -0.02 11.69
N GLU A 157 13.91 1.24 11.33
CA GLU A 157 14.19 2.34 12.26
C GLU A 157 12.97 2.76 13.09
N LEU A 158 11.75 2.57 12.60
CA LEU A 158 10.51 2.88 13.34
C LEU A 158 10.11 1.83 14.38
N LEU A 159 10.69 0.63 14.32
CA LEU A 159 10.33 -0.52 15.17
C LEU A 159 11.27 -0.70 16.38
N VAL A 160 12.22 0.21 16.60
CA VAL A 160 13.17 0.23 17.73
C VAL A 160 12.65 1.17 18.82
#